data_AF-A0A7G8DAK3-F1
#
_entry.id   AF-A0A7G8DAK3-F1
#
_cell.length_a   1.000
_cell.length_b   1.000
_cell.length_c   1.000
_cell.angle_alpha   90.00
_cell.angle_beta   90.00
_cell.angle_gamma   90.00
#
_symmetry.space_group_name_H-M   'P 1'
#
loop_
_entity.id
_entity.type
_entity.pdbx_description
1 polymer ?
#
loop_
_entity_poly.entity_id
_entity_poly.type
_entity_poly.pdbx_seq_one_letter_code
_entity_poly.pdbx_strand_id
1 'polypeptide(L)' 'MLIDMNGSIQLTTEQQFQIEQFNRALETTQDPEQLRHLARQLMQAWQTQKAATCWVLKQDMPTFIPTGG' A
#
# COMPACT_ATOMS: atom_id res chain seq x y z
N MET A 1 6.94 12.48 2.17
CA MET A 1 5.52 12.12 2.19
C MET A 1 4.73 13.41 2.20
N LEU A 2 4.04 13.76 1.11
CA LEU A 2 3.13 14.91 1.11
C LEU A 2 1.80 14.43 1.71
N ILE A 3 1.52 14.87 2.93
CA ILE A 3 0.25 14.65 3.62
C ILE A 3 -0.60 15.89 3.32
N ASP A 4 -1.65 15.73 2.52
CA ASP A 4 -2.67 16.75 2.35
C ASP A 4 -3.64 16.74 3.56
N MET A 5 -4.08 17.92 3.96
CA MET A 5 -4.71 18.24 5.25
C MET A 5 -6.16 17.76 5.39
N ASN A 6 -6.54 16.64 4.75
CA ASN A 6 -7.89 16.07 4.79
C ASN A 6 -7.93 14.57 5.19
N GLY A 7 -6.83 13.99 5.66
CA GLY A 7 -6.82 12.61 6.19
C GLY A 7 -6.97 11.49 5.13
N SER A 8 -7.10 11.84 3.85
CA SER A 8 -7.07 10.88 2.75
C SER A 8 -5.62 10.65 2.33
N ILE A 9 -5.09 9.43 2.54
CA ILE A 9 -3.82 9.02 1.94
C ILE A 9 -4.03 9.06 0.42
N GLN A 10 -3.56 10.13 -0.22
CA GLN A 10 -3.57 10.23 -1.67
C GLN A 10 -2.51 9.29 -2.24
N LEU A 11 -2.91 8.46 -3.19
CA LEU A 11 -2.01 7.56 -3.90
C LEU A 11 -0.96 8.39 -4.63
N THR A 12 0.31 8.02 -4.50
CA THR A 12 1.38 8.67 -5.26
C THR A 12 1.17 8.45 -6.76
N THR A 13 1.75 9.31 -7.61
CA THR A 13 1.67 9.17 -9.07
C THR A 13 2.11 7.78 -9.55
N GLU A 14 3.14 7.21 -8.91
CA GLU A 14 3.60 5.85 -9.17
C GLU A 14 2.54 4.80 -8.81
N GLN A 15 1.88 4.95 -7.66
CA GLN A 15 0.81 4.04 -7.25
C GLN A 15 -0.41 4.13 -8.19
N GLN A 16 -0.75 5.33 -8.66
CA GLN A 16 -1.82 5.52 -9.64
C GLN A 16 -1.49 4.84 -10.97
N PHE A 17 -0.26 4.99 -11.47
CA PHE A 17 0.19 4.31 -12.70
C PHE A 17 0.19 2.79 -12.56
N GLN A 18 0.62 2.25 -11.41
CA GLN A 18 0.56 0.81 -11.15
C GLN A 18 -0.88 0.31 -11.16
N ILE A 19 -1.83 1.05 -10.57
CA ILE A 19 -3.26 0.70 -10.60
C ILE A 19 -3.79 0.68 -12.04
N GLU A 20 -3.44 1.66 -12.87
CA GLU A 20 -3.83 1.66 -14.29
C GLU A 20 -3.23 0.49 -15.06
N GLN A 21 -1.94 0.17 -14.83
CA GLN A 21 -1.29 -0.99 -15.43
C GLN A 21 -1.98 -2.29 -15.02
N PHE A 22 -2.35 -2.44 -13.75
CA PHE A 22 -3.08 -3.60 -13.24
C PHE A 22 -4.49 -3.70 -13.83
N ASN A 23 -5.23 -2.59 -13.91
CA ASN A 23 -6.55 -2.57 -14.54
C ASN A 23 -6.46 -2.99 -16.00
N ARG A 24 -5.48 -2.46 -16.74
CA ARG A 24 -5.27 -2.85 -18.14
C ARG A 24 -4.92 -4.32 -18.29
N ALA A 25 -4.13 -4.88 -17.36
CA ALA A 25 -3.81 -6.30 -17.33
C ALA A 25 -5.04 -7.16 -17.04
N LEU A 26 -5.93 -6.73 -16.14
CA LEU A 26 -7.21 -7.40 -15.88
C LEU A 26 -8.13 -7.39 -17.11
N GLU A 27 -8.24 -6.25 -17.80
CA GLU A 27 -9.08 -6.11 -19.00
C GLU A 27 -8.56 -6.91 -20.20
N THR A 28 -7.24 -7.11 -20.30
CA THR A 28 -6.62 -7.88 -21.39
C THR A 28 -6.49 -9.38 -21.09
N THR A 29 -6.60 -9.79 -19.82
CA THR A 29 -6.50 -11.20 -19.43
C THR A 29 -7.81 -11.93 -19.66
N GLN A 30 -7.83 -12.84 -20.65
CA GLN A 30 -9.00 -13.68 -20.96
C GLN A 30 -8.92 -15.06 -20.28
N ASP A 31 -7.74 -15.44 -19.79
CA ASP A 31 -7.53 -16.72 -19.13
C ASP A 31 -7.85 -16.65 -17.62
N PRO A 32 -8.74 -17.52 -17.11
CA PRO A 32 -9.17 -17.47 -15.72
C PRO A 32 -8.07 -17.84 -14.72
N GLU A 33 -7.09 -18.67 -15.11
CA GLU A 33 -5.96 -19.01 -14.22
C GLU A 33 -4.99 -17.83 -14.11
N GLN A 34 -4.69 -17.13 -15.21
CA GLN A 34 -3.89 -15.91 -15.20
C GLN A 34 -4.55 -14.80 -14.37
N LEU A 35 -5.88 -14.65 -14.46
CA LEU A 35 -6.61 -13.68 -13.65
C LEU A 35 -6.51 -14.01 -12.15
N ARG A 36 -6.58 -15.29 -11.77
CA ARG A 36 -6.33 -15.74 -10.38
C ARG A 36 -4.90 -15.47 -9.93
N HIS A 37 -3.91 -15.60 -10.81
CA HIS A 37 -2.54 -15.24 -10.49
C HIS A 37 -2.37 -13.73 -10.29
N LEU A 38 -3.01 -12.91 -11.11
CA LEU A 38 -2.96 -11.46 -11.00
C LEU A 38 -3.66 -10.96 -9.73
N ALA A 39 -4.82 -11.52 -9.40
CA ALA A 39 -5.53 -11.25 -8.14
C ALA A 39 -4.71 -11.63 -6.90
N ARG A 40 -4.00 -12.77 -6.94
CA ARG A 40 -3.09 -13.17 -5.84
C ARG A 40 -1.94 -12.20 -5.66
N GLN A 41 -1.34 -11.71 -6.75
CA GLN A 41 -0.28 -10.71 -6.69
C GLN A 41 -0.78 -9.38 -6.11
N LEU A 42 -1.96 -8.92 -6.50
CA LEU A 42 -2.59 -7.71 -5.95
C LEU A 42 -2.80 -7.83 -4.44
N MET A 43 -3.31 -8.99 -3.99
CA MET A 43 -3.52 -9.24 -2.56
C MET A 43 -2.21 -9.21 -1.77
N GLN A 44 -1.13 -9.82 -2.28
CA GLN A 44 0.18 -9.82 -1.63
C GLN A 44 0.78 -8.41 -1.57
N ALA A 45 0.72 -7.66 -2.67
CA ALA A 45 1.20 -6.28 -2.72
C ALA A 45 0.45 -5.38 -1.71
N TRP A 46 -0.88 -5.51 -1.64
CA TRP A 46 -1.70 -4.76 -0.69
C TRP A 46 -1.39 -5.12 0.77
N GLN A 47 -1.24 -6.41 1.10
CA GLN A 47 -0.84 -6.84 2.44
C GLN A 47 0.54 -6.30 2.82
N THR A 48 1.47 -6.29 1.88
CA THR A 48 2.83 -5.76 2.09
C THR A 48 2.81 -4.27 2.37
N GLN A 49 2.04 -3.49 1.59
CA GLN A 49 1.84 -2.06 1.82
C GLN A 49 1.20 -1.80 3.19
N LYS A 50 0.15 -2.56 3.54
CA LYS A 50 -0.51 -2.47 4.84
C LYS A 50 0.45 -2.78 6.00
N ALA A 51 1.30 -3.80 5.86
CA ALA A 51 2.32 -4.15 6.85
C ALA A 51 3.38 -3.04 6.99
N ALA A 52 3.86 -2.47 5.88
CA ALA A 52 4.80 -1.36 5.90
C ALA A 52 4.20 -0.12 6.58
N THR A 53 2.96 0.26 6.25
CA THR A 53 2.25 1.35 6.92
C THR A 53 2.04 1.07 8.41
N CYS A 54 1.65 -0.16 8.77
CA CYS A 54 1.48 -0.55 10.17
C CYS A 54 2.80 -0.51 10.95
N TRP A 55 3.92 -0.88 10.32
CA TRP A 55 5.25 -0.81 10.90
C TRP A 55 5.69 0.64 11.16
N VAL A 56 5.49 1.54 10.19
CA VAL A 56 5.77 2.98 10.36
C VAL A 56 4.93 3.58 11.49
N LEU A 57 3.63 3.28 11.56
CA LEU A 57 2.76 3.76 12.63
C LEU A 57 3.16 3.22 14.02
N LYS A 58 3.69 2.00 14.10
CA LYS A 58 4.21 1.43 15.35
C LYS A 58 5.55 2.02 15.78
N GLN A 59 6.33 2.57 14.85
CA GLN A 59 7.62 3.20 15.15
C GLN A 59 7.48 4.60 15.76
N ASP A 60 6.34 5.26 15.61
CA ASP A 60 6.07 6.60 16.16
C ASP A 60 5.74 6.59 17.67
N MET A 61 6.13 5.55 18.42
CA MET A 61 6.19 5.64 19.88
C MET A 61 7.53 6.28 20.25
N PRO A 62 7.59 7.59 20.58
CA PRO A 62 8.74 8.10 21.28
C PRO A 62 8.84 7.32 22.59
N THR A 63 9.97 6.64 22.79
CA THR A 63 10.35 6.13 24.10
C THR A 63 10.42 7.35 25.02
N PHE A 64 9.33 7.64 25.73
CA PHE A 64 9.33 8.62 26.79
C PHE A 64 10.17 8.01 27.91
N ILE A 65 11.45 8.38 27.95
CA ILE A 65 12.32 8.04 29.07
C ILE A 65 11.97 9.09 30.14
N PRO A 66 11.22 8.75 31.21
CA PRO A 66 11.07 9.69 32.32
C PRO A 66 12.45 9.86 32.95
N THR A 67 13.11 10.96 32.61
CA THR A 67 14.34 11.38 33.28
C THR A 67 13.92 11.94 34.64
N GLY A 68 13.74 11.03 35.60
CA GLY A 68 13.81 11.35 37.01
C GLY A 68 15.26 11.35 37.45
N GLY A 69 15.74 12.48 37.96
CA GLY A 69 17.08 12.68 38.51
C GLY A 69 17.30 14.13 38.87
#